data_AF-A0A9D1K162-F1
#
_entry.id   AF-A0A9D1K162-F1
#
_cell.length_a   1.000
_cell.length_b   1.000
_cell.length_c   1.000
_cell.angle_alpha   90.00
_cell.angle_beta   90.00
_cell.angle_gamma   90.00
#
_symmetry.space_group_name_H-M   'P 1'
#
loop_
_entity.id
_entity.type
_entity.pdbx_description
1 polymer ?
#
loop_
_entity_poly.entity_id
_entity_poly.type
_entity_poly.pdbx_seq_one_letter_code
_entity_poly.pdbx_strand_id
1 'polypeptide(L)'
;MLSPGLYEQIINTALNRELSAIPDARKSVAPIDKAEASKVLAQYLANVVQKGLENVVDNGGDISTQISLANQIVILIQNVTKEADFAALSVDQQAEQLLALLREQDPRLAAGKTATALPRPETSIAQSSLFTGAIHEPQIYTELKKEIVSADRIDMLVSFIKWSGLRLLMDELWEFTQNGGELRIITTSYMGATDVKAIEELRKLPNTRIKVSYDTKRTRLHAKTYVFYRNTGFTTAYVGSSNLSNAAISSGLEWNVKVTRRDLPETIDKIAATFESYWNSSEFEYYSENQKERLARALKAEKYFDANNAEVYTMDIAPYSYQQEILDKLEAERTVRGYTRNLVVAATGTGKTVISALDYKRFCKQHHGKPCRLLFVAHREEILRQSLYTFRAVLKDANFGELFVGSYHPDSIDYLFLSIQTFNSQDFTAKTASDFYDYIVV
;
A
#
# COMPACT_ATOMS: atom_id res chain seq x y z
N MET A 1 -3.37 -25.69 -29.38
CA MET A 1 -1.96 -25.39 -29.71
C MET A 1 -1.33 -24.75 -28.49
N LEU A 2 -0.23 -25.32 -28.02
CA LEU A 2 0.56 -24.75 -26.93
C LEU A 2 1.20 -23.43 -27.37
N SER A 3 1.03 -22.39 -26.55
CA SER A 3 1.67 -21.10 -26.75
C SER A 3 3.15 -21.17 -26.35
N PRO A 4 4.08 -20.45 -27.02
CA PRO A 4 5.45 -20.32 -26.53
C PRO A 4 5.49 -19.61 -25.17
N GLY A 5 6.31 -20.08 -24.22
CA GLY A 5 6.45 -19.47 -22.90
C GLY A 5 6.97 -20.42 -21.83
N LEU A 6 6.95 -19.95 -20.58
CA LEU A 6 7.27 -20.75 -19.39
C LEU A 6 6.04 -21.53 -18.95
N TYR A 7 6.27 -22.78 -18.54
CA TYR A 7 5.24 -23.66 -18.00
C TYR A 7 5.76 -24.31 -16.72
N GLU A 8 4.88 -24.39 -15.73
CA GLU A 8 5.10 -25.12 -14.48
C GLU A 8 3.84 -25.96 -14.21
N GLN A 9 3.65 -27.01 -15.02
CA GLN A 9 2.47 -27.88 -14.96
C GLN A 9 2.83 -29.33 -15.24
N ILE A 10 2.03 -30.25 -14.71
CA ILE A 10 2.17 -31.69 -14.99
C ILE A 10 1.86 -31.98 -16.47
N ILE A 11 2.72 -32.78 -17.10
CA ILE A 11 2.45 -33.35 -18.42
C ILE A 11 1.42 -34.46 -18.29
N ASN A 12 0.14 -34.11 -18.46
CA ASN A 12 -0.96 -35.08 -18.51
C ASN A 12 -1.02 -35.80 -19.87
N THR A 13 -1.91 -36.80 -20.01
CA THR A 13 -2.02 -37.62 -21.21
C THR A 13 -2.36 -36.82 -22.48
N ALA A 14 -3.16 -35.75 -22.37
CA ALA A 14 -3.49 -34.90 -23.51
C ALA A 14 -2.29 -34.03 -23.92
N LEU A 15 -1.64 -33.38 -22.95
CA LEU A 15 -0.47 -32.55 -23.15
C LEU A 15 0.71 -33.35 -23.73
N ASN A 16 0.89 -34.60 -23.28
CA ASN A 16 1.91 -35.48 -23.83
C ASN A 16 1.72 -35.75 -25.33
N ARG A 17 0.48 -35.87 -25.81
CA ARG A 17 0.20 -36.05 -27.25
C ARG A 17 0.59 -34.80 -28.04
N GLU A 18 0.26 -33.60 -27.53
CA GLU A 18 0.66 -32.34 -28.17
C GLU A 18 2.19 -32.15 -28.18
N LEU A 19 2.87 -32.46 -27.07
CA LEU A 19 4.33 -32.35 -26.95
C LEU A 19 5.09 -33.38 -27.79
N SER A 20 4.47 -34.52 -28.10
CA SER A 20 5.09 -35.57 -28.94
C SER A 20 5.36 -35.10 -30.37
N ALA A 21 4.58 -34.13 -30.86
CA ALA A 21 4.80 -33.53 -32.18
C ALA A 21 5.84 -32.38 -32.16
N ILE A 22 6.30 -31.97 -30.98
CA ILE A 22 7.24 -30.85 -30.81
C ILE A 22 8.67 -31.39 -30.67
N PRO A 23 9.63 -30.93 -31.49
CA PRO A 23 11.04 -31.33 -31.39
C PRO A 23 11.65 -31.03 -30.01
N ASP A 24 12.55 -31.89 -29.54
CA ASP A 24 13.22 -31.73 -28.22
C ASP A 24 13.98 -30.40 -28.10
N ALA A 25 14.53 -29.88 -29.20
CA ALA A 25 15.17 -28.56 -29.21
C ALA A 25 14.22 -27.39 -28.88
N ARG A 26 12.89 -27.61 -28.90
CA ARG A 26 11.85 -26.59 -28.66
C ARG A 26 11.09 -26.80 -27.35
N LYS A 27 11.45 -27.78 -26.53
CA LYS A 27 10.81 -28.06 -25.25
C LYS A 27 11.85 -28.41 -24.19
N SER A 28 11.56 -28.07 -22.95
CA SER A 28 12.36 -28.48 -21.79
C SER A 28 11.44 -29.15 -20.80
N VAL A 29 11.82 -30.35 -20.35
CA VAL A 29 11.07 -31.14 -19.38
C VAL A 29 12.02 -31.67 -18.32
N ALA A 30 11.53 -31.76 -17.08
CA ALA A 30 12.27 -32.32 -15.96
C ALA A 30 11.39 -33.34 -15.21
N PRO A 31 11.98 -34.37 -14.57
CA PRO A 31 11.24 -35.22 -13.66
C PRO A 31 10.70 -34.41 -12.48
N ILE A 32 9.56 -34.83 -11.94
CA ILE A 32 9.02 -34.24 -10.70
C ILE A 32 10.01 -34.51 -9.56
N ASP A 33 10.37 -33.46 -8.81
CA ASP A 33 11.22 -33.60 -7.63
C ASP A 33 10.52 -34.51 -6.60
N LYS A 34 11.23 -35.51 -6.10
CA LYS A 34 10.71 -36.47 -5.14
C LYS A 34 10.27 -35.80 -3.82
N ALA A 35 10.94 -34.72 -3.41
CA ALA A 35 10.59 -33.99 -2.19
C ALA A 35 9.27 -33.21 -2.35
N GLU A 36 9.01 -32.68 -3.54
CA GLU A 36 7.82 -31.87 -3.85
C GLU A 36 6.69 -32.67 -4.51
N ALA A 37 6.90 -33.97 -4.79
CA ALA A 37 6.00 -34.78 -5.61
C ALA A 37 4.57 -34.82 -5.06
N SER A 38 4.41 -34.97 -3.74
CA SER A 38 3.09 -34.99 -3.09
C SER A 38 2.33 -33.68 -3.31
N LYS A 39 3.01 -32.53 -3.16
CA LYS A 39 2.44 -31.19 -3.36
C LYS A 39 2.05 -30.95 -4.80
N VAL A 40 2.95 -31.24 -5.75
CA VAL A 40 2.71 -31.07 -7.20
C VAL A 40 1.55 -31.93 -7.67
N LEU A 41 1.50 -33.21 -7.27
CA LEU A 41 0.41 -34.12 -7.64
C LEU A 41 -0.92 -33.73 -6.99
N ALA A 42 -0.91 -33.31 -5.72
CA ALA A 42 -2.12 -32.85 -5.03
C ALA A 42 -2.72 -31.60 -5.70
N GLN A 43 -1.90 -30.63 -6.09
CA GLN A 43 -2.36 -29.44 -6.82
C GLN A 43 -2.97 -29.79 -8.17
N TYR A 44 -2.35 -30.71 -8.91
CA TYR A 44 -2.92 -31.21 -10.16
C TYR A 44 -4.27 -31.92 -9.94
N LEU A 45 -4.35 -32.80 -8.93
CA LEU A 45 -5.58 -33.50 -8.61
C LEU A 45 -6.68 -32.57 -8.12
N ALA A 46 -6.37 -31.50 -7.39
CA ALA A 46 -7.37 -30.50 -6.97
C ALA A 46 -8.11 -29.92 -8.19
N ASN A 47 -7.38 -29.58 -9.26
CA ASN A 47 -7.97 -29.10 -10.52
C ASN A 47 -8.84 -30.17 -11.22
N VAL A 48 -8.42 -31.44 -11.18
CA VAL A 48 -9.19 -32.56 -11.76
C VAL A 48 -10.48 -32.81 -10.97
N VAL A 49 -10.39 -32.82 -9.64
CA VAL A 49 -11.53 -33.02 -8.74
C VAL A 49 -12.53 -31.88 -8.88
N GLN A 50 -12.06 -30.62 -8.92
CA GLN A 50 -12.93 -29.47 -9.14
C GLN A 50 -13.72 -29.60 -10.46
N LYS A 51 -13.03 -29.88 -11.58
CA LYS A 51 -13.69 -30.11 -12.87
C LYS A 51 -14.67 -31.28 -12.84
N GLY A 52 -14.32 -32.35 -12.10
CA GLY A 52 -15.22 -33.48 -11.89
C GLY A 52 -16.50 -33.09 -11.16
N LEU A 53 -16.37 -32.31 -10.07
CA LEU A 53 -17.49 -31.81 -9.28
C LEU A 53 -18.37 -30.82 -10.06
N GLU A 54 -17.78 -29.95 -10.88
CA GLU A 54 -18.52 -29.06 -11.80
C GLU A 54 -19.30 -29.87 -12.83
N ASN A 55 -18.66 -30.87 -13.46
CA ASN A 55 -19.30 -31.73 -14.44
C ASN A 55 -20.43 -32.60 -13.85
N VAL A 56 -20.37 -32.95 -12.55
CA VAL A 56 -21.50 -33.62 -11.86
C VAL A 56 -22.75 -32.72 -11.91
N VAL A 57 -22.59 -31.42 -11.67
CA VAL A 57 -23.69 -30.45 -11.70
C VAL A 57 -24.19 -30.26 -13.14
N ASP A 58 -23.27 -30.13 -14.10
CA ASP A 58 -23.62 -29.97 -15.52
C ASP A 58 -24.43 -31.17 -16.07
N ASN A 59 -24.22 -32.37 -15.50
CA ASN A 59 -24.96 -33.58 -15.84
C ASN A 59 -26.22 -33.80 -14.98
N GLY A 60 -26.69 -32.78 -14.25
CA GLY A 60 -27.94 -32.80 -13.49
C GLY A 60 -27.83 -33.36 -12.07
N GLY A 61 -26.61 -33.56 -11.56
CA GLY A 61 -26.35 -33.91 -10.17
C GLY A 61 -26.53 -32.73 -9.21
N ASP A 62 -26.78 -33.05 -7.94
CA ASP A 62 -26.93 -32.08 -6.85
C ASP A 62 -25.73 -32.12 -5.87
N ILE A 63 -25.81 -31.34 -4.78
CA ILE A 63 -24.78 -31.31 -3.75
C ILE A 63 -24.56 -32.68 -3.09
N SER A 64 -25.60 -33.50 -2.94
CA SER A 64 -25.50 -34.86 -2.41
C SER A 64 -24.66 -35.75 -3.32
N THR A 65 -24.86 -35.61 -4.63
CA THR A 65 -24.06 -36.31 -5.65
C THR A 65 -22.59 -35.87 -5.62
N GLN A 66 -22.33 -34.57 -5.44
CA GLN A 66 -20.98 -34.04 -5.26
C GLN A 66 -20.30 -34.58 -3.98
N ILE A 67 -21.04 -34.63 -2.86
CA ILE A 67 -20.56 -35.21 -1.59
C ILE A 67 -20.24 -36.69 -1.76
N SER A 68 -21.10 -37.43 -2.46
CA SER A 68 -20.86 -38.84 -2.77
C SER A 68 -19.56 -39.04 -3.54
N LEU A 69 -19.30 -38.21 -4.57
CA LEU A 69 -18.04 -38.24 -5.31
C LEU A 69 -16.83 -37.90 -4.41
N ALA A 70 -16.94 -36.86 -3.59
CA ALA A 70 -15.88 -36.48 -2.66
C ALA A 70 -15.54 -37.62 -1.67
N ASN A 71 -16.57 -38.26 -1.10
CA ASN A 71 -16.40 -39.36 -0.16
C ASN A 71 -15.86 -40.64 -0.84
N GLN A 72 -16.19 -40.89 -2.11
CA GLN A 72 -15.57 -41.98 -2.88
C GLN A 72 -14.06 -41.77 -3.03
N ILE A 73 -13.60 -40.53 -3.22
CA ILE A 73 -12.17 -40.21 -3.28
C ILE A 73 -11.52 -40.45 -1.90
N VAL A 74 -12.16 -40.04 -0.80
CA VAL A 74 -11.66 -40.29 0.56
C VAL A 74 -11.52 -41.80 0.83
N ILE A 75 -12.53 -42.59 0.47
CA ILE A 75 -12.51 -44.06 0.60
C ILE A 75 -11.40 -44.68 -0.25
N LEU A 76 -11.18 -44.17 -1.46
CA LEU A 76 -10.07 -44.63 -2.31
C LEU A 76 -8.72 -44.38 -1.65
N ILE A 77 -8.50 -43.18 -1.10
CA ILE A 77 -7.27 -42.84 -0.37
C ILE A 77 -7.09 -43.76 0.84
N GLN A 78 -8.15 -43.97 1.64
CA GLN A 78 -8.14 -44.90 2.77
C GLN A 78 -7.70 -46.30 2.35
N ASN A 79 -8.29 -46.86 1.29
CA ASN A 79 -8.01 -48.21 0.82
C ASN A 79 -6.58 -48.37 0.30
N VAL A 80 -6.06 -47.36 -0.40
CA VAL A 80 -4.71 -47.38 -0.98
C VAL A 80 -3.64 -47.17 0.08
N THR A 81 -3.84 -46.23 1.00
CA THR A 81 -2.90 -45.91 2.09
C THR A 81 -2.97 -46.91 3.23
N LYS A 82 -4.11 -47.61 3.39
CA LYS A 82 -4.45 -48.49 4.52
C LYS A 82 -4.53 -47.75 5.86
N GLU A 83 -4.73 -46.44 5.81
CA GLU A 83 -4.87 -45.60 7.00
C GLU A 83 -6.35 -45.39 7.32
N ALA A 84 -6.82 -46.00 8.41
CA ALA A 84 -8.24 -45.98 8.78
C ALA A 84 -8.77 -44.58 9.13
N ASP A 85 -7.88 -43.69 9.56
CA ASP A 85 -8.23 -42.33 10.01
C ASP A 85 -8.83 -41.46 8.89
N PHE A 86 -8.59 -41.78 7.62
CA PHE A 86 -9.22 -41.08 6.50
C PHE A 86 -10.74 -41.22 6.48
N ALA A 87 -11.31 -42.29 7.06
CA ALA A 87 -12.75 -42.45 7.14
C ALA A 87 -13.43 -41.30 7.90
N ALA A 88 -12.76 -40.77 8.94
CA ALA A 88 -13.27 -39.65 9.73
C ALA A 88 -13.23 -38.30 8.98
N LEU A 89 -12.58 -38.23 7.82
CA LEU A 89 -12.47 -37.03 6.98
C LEU A 89 -13.54 -36.96 5.87
N SER A 90 -14.47 -37.92 5.82
CA SER A 90 -15.60 -37.87 4.91
C SER A 90 -16.51 -36.69 5.21
N VAL A 91 -17.04 -36.09 4.15
CA VAL A 91 -17.98 -34.97 4.21
C VAL A 91 -19.34 -35.48 4.67
N ASP A 92 -19.90 -34.82 5.68
CA ASP A 92 -21.24 -35.11 6.20
C ASP A 92 -22.33 -34.78 5.17
N GLN A 93 -23.42 -35.54 5.18
CA GLN A 93 -24.54 -35.39 4.24
C GLN A 93 -25.32 -34.07 4.42
N GLN A 94 -25.17 -33.40 5.57
CA GLN A 94 -25.76 -32.08 5.81
C GLN A 94 -25.17 -30.97 4.92
N ALA A 95 -23.99 -31.19 4.32
CA ALA A 95 -23.36 -30.23 3.40
C ALA A 95 -23.08 -28.85 4.03
N GLU A 96 -22.83 -28.79 5.33
CA GLU A 96 -22.66 -27.52 6.06
C GLU A 96 -21.18 -27.15 6.24
N GLN A 97 -20.92 -25.84 6.33
CA GLN A 97 -19.61 -25.30 6.70
C GLN A 97 -19.67 -24.73 8.12
N LEU A 98 -18.71 -25.10 8.97
CA LEU A 98 -18.57 -24.48 10.28
C LEU A 98 -18.06 -23.04 10.12
N LEU A 99 -18.95 -22.07 10.38
CA LEU A 99 -18.63 -20.65 10.19
C LEU A 99 -18.21 -19.92 11.47
N ALA A 100 -18.75 -20.31 12.62
CA ALA A 100 -18.40 -19.71 13.90
C ALA A 100 -18.70 -20.70 15.02
N LEU A 101 -17.90 -20.64 16.08
CA LEU A 101 -18.12 -21.39 17.30
C LEU A 101 -17.88 -20.45 18.48
N LEU A 102 -18.90 -20.30 19.32
CA LEU A 102 -18.77 -19.58 20.58
C LEU A 102 -18.33 -20.55 21.68
N ARG A 103 -17.62 -20.03 22.68
CA ARG A 103 -17.39 -20.78 23.92
C ARG A 103 -18.71 -20.96 24.67
N GLU A 104 -18.84 -22.03 25.45
CA GLU A 104 -20.06 -22.32 26.20
C GLU A 104 -20.54 -21.15 27.08
N GLN A 105 -19.60 -20.37 27.62
CA GLN A 105 -19.87 -19.22 28.49
C GLN A 105 -19.58 -17.87 27.80
N ASP A 106 -19.69 -17.79 26.46
CA ASP A 106 -19.50 -16.53 25.75
C ASP A 106 -20.57 -15.49 26.17
N PRO A 107 -20.19 -14.25 26.53
CA PRO A 107 -21.15 -13.22 26.96
C PRO A 107 -22.27 -12.95 25.95
N ARG A 108 -22.04 -13.19 24.66
CA ARG A 108 -23.06 -13.04 23.61
C ARG A 108 -24.22 -14.02 23.79
N LEU A 109 -23.96 -15.24 24.28
CA LEU A 109 -25.00 -16.21 24.58
C LEU A 109 -25.90 -15.72 25.72
N ALA A 110 -25.31 -15.14 26.77
CA ALA A 110 -26.05 -14.56 27.89
C ALA A 110 -26.93 -13.36 27.47
N ALA A 111 -26.51 -12.64 26.43
CA ALA A 111 -27.29 -11.56 25.81
C ALA A 111 -28.32 -12.05 24.77
N GLY A 112 -28.57 -13.36 24.65
CA GLY A 112 -29.52 -13.95 23.71
C GLY A 112 -29.05 -13.95 22.24
N LYS A 113 -27.78 -13.65 21.97
CA LYS A 113 -27.19 -13.72 20.63
C LYS A 113 -26.65 -15.12 20.36
N THR A 114 -26.63 -15.52 19.09
CA THR A 114 -26.07 -16.81 18.64
C THR A 114 -24.75 -16.60 17.90
N ALA A 115 -24.09 -17.69 17.52
CA ALA A 115 -22.81 -17.66 16.78
C ALA A 115 -22.91 -16.93 15.43
N THR A 116 -24.11 -16.84 14.82
CA THR A 116 -24.32 -16.11 13.56
C THR A 116 -24.16 -14.60 13.71
N ALA A 117 -24.23 -14.08 14.93
CA ALA A 117 -24.00 -12.67 15.23
C ALA A 117 -22.51 -12.31 15.35
N LEU A 118 -21.60 -13.28 15.25
CA LEU A 118 -20.16 -13.02 15.30
C LEU A 118 -19.73 -12.30 14.01
N PRO A 119 -19.17 -11.07 14.10
CA PRO A 119 -18.81 -10.30 12.93
C PRO A 119 -17.69 -11.01 12.17
N ARG A 120 -17.91 -11.21 10.87
CA ARG A 120 -16.97 -11.88 9.97
C ARG A 120 -16.62 -10.98 8.79
N PRO A 121 -15.36 -10.98 8.33
CA PRO A 121 -14.99 -10.36 7.07
C PRO A 121 -15.92 -10.82 5.93
N GLU A 122 -16.23 -9.91 5.01
CA GLU A 122 -17.06 -10.18 3.82
C GLU A 122 -16.30 -11.11 2.88
N THR A 123 -14.99 -10.92 2.77
CA THR A 123 -14.11 -11.85 2.06
C THR A 123 -13.79 -13.07 2.91
N SER A 124 -13.62 -14.22 2.27
CA SER A 124 -13.31 -15.47 2.93
C SER A 124 -12.05 -15.36 3.82
N ILE A 125 -12.07 -16.01 4.98
CA ILE A 125 -10.87 -16.20 5.82
C ILE A 125 -10.12 -17.49 5.47
N ALA A 126 -10.60 -18.23 4.46
CA ALA A 126 -10.00 -19.46 3.96
C ALA A 126 -9.49 -19.37 2.52
N GLN A 127 -9.81 -18.29 1.79
CA GLN A 127 -9.35 -18.05 0.42
C GLN A 127 -8.77 -16.65 0.33
N SER A 128 -7.66 -16.49 -0.38
CA SER A 128 -7.03 -15.19 -0.57
C SER A 128 -7.88 -14.27 -1.46
N SER A 129 -7.71 -12.96 -1.32
CA SER A 129 -8.49 -11.97 -2.07
C SER A 129 -7.64 -10.74 -2.39
N LEU A 130 -7.94 -10.08 -3.51
CA LEU A 130 -7.31 -8.83 -3.92
C LEU A 130 -8.28 -7.67 -3.65
N PHE A 131 -7.75 -6.58 -3.11
CA PHE A 131 -8.43 -5.31 -2.92
C PHE A 131 -7.72 -4.28 -3.77
N THR A 132 -8.46 -3.59 -4.63
CA THR A 132 -7.97 -2.55 -5.56
C THR A 132 -8.62 -1.19 -5.34
N GLY A 133 -9.61 -1.12 -4.44
CA GLY A 133 -10.37 0.10 -4.18
C GLY A 133 -11.51 0.32 -5.19
N ALA A 134 -11.96 -0.74 -5.86
CA ALA A 134 -13.08 -0.66 -6.78
C ALA A 134 -14.41 -0.45 -6.03
N ILE A 135 -15.39 0.19 -6.68
CA ILE A 135 -16.67 0.63 -6.06
C ILE A 135 -17.47 -0.53 -5.47
N HIS A 136 -17.35 -1.72 -6.06
CA HIS A 136 -18.10 -2.92 -5.63
C HIS A 136 -17.29 -3.86 -4.72
N GLU A 137 -16.05 -3.50 -4.39
CA GLU A 137 -15.24 -4.28 -3.44
C GLU A 137 -15.51 -3.81 -2.00
N PRO A 138 -15.44 -4.73 -1.01
CA PRO A 138 -15.46 -4.33 0.39
C PRO A 138 -14.31 -3.37 0.69
N GLN A 139 -14.60 -2.31 1.44
CA GLN A 139 -13.57 -1.36 1.83
C GLN A 139 -12.60 -2.03 2.82
N ILE A 140 -11.29 -1.80 2.66
CA ILE A 140 -10.33 -2.50 3.52
C ILE A 140 -10.52 -2.15 5.00
N TYR A 141 -10.93 -0.93 5.37
CA TYR A 141 -11.20 -0.63 6.78
C TYR A 141 -12.38 -1.41 7.35
N THR A 142 -13.43 -1.72 6.57
CA THR A 142 -14.57 -2.52 7.07
C THR A 142 -14.14 -3.96 7.29
N GLU A 143 -13.29 -4.50 6.41
CA GLU A 143 -12.65 -5.80 6.60
C GLU A 143 -11.79 -5.80 7.86
N LEU A 144 -10.88 -4.83 8.02
CA LEU A 144 -9.98 -4.75 9.18
C LEU A 144 -10.76 -4.69 10.49
N LYS A 145 -11.88 -3.96 10.58
CA LYS A 145 -12.76 -3.97 11.76
C LYS A 145 -13.21 -5.38 12.13
N LYS A 146 -13.69 -6.15 11.15
CA LYS A 146 -14.21 -7.52 11.37
C LYS A 146 -13.07 -8.51 11.63
N GLU A 147 -11.91 -8.29 11.03
CA GLU A 147 -10.69 -9.05 11.31
C GLU A 147 -10.21 -8.82 12.76
N ILE A 148 -10.19 -7.57 13.25
CA ILE A 148 -9.82 -7.22 14.64
C ILE A 148 -10.70 -7.94 15.64
N VAL A 149 -12.03 -7.86 15.49
CA VAL A 149 -12.99 -8.42 16.47
C VAL A 149 -12.94 -9.96 16.52
N SER A 150 -12.46 -10.61 15.46
CA SER A 150 -12.42 -12.07 15.35
C SER A 150 -11.02 -12.67 15.53
N ALA A 151 -10.01 -11.86 15.85
CA ALA A 151 -8.64 -12.29 16.09
C ALA A 151 -8.38 -12.62 17.57
N ASP A 152 -7.35 -13.43 17.83
CA ASP A 152 -6.80 -13.67 19.17
C ASP A 152 -5.53 -12.82 19.41
N ARG A 153 -4.77 -12.53 18.35
CA ARG A 153 -3.57 -11.66 18.37
C ARG A 153 -3.47 -10.87 17.07
N ILE A 154 -2.96 -9.65 17.14
CA ILE A 154 -2.77 -8.77 16.00
C ILE A 154 -1.34 -8.26 15.95
N ASP A 155 -0.71 -8.42 14.79
CA ASP A 155 0.60 -7.85 14.49
C ASP A 155 0.46 -6.82 13.36
N MET A 156 0.87 -5.58 13.61
CA MET A 156 0.87 -4.50 12.63
C MET A 156 2.31 -4.06 12.35
N LEU A 157 2.76 -4.22 11.11
CA LEU A 157 4.02 -3.66 10.61
C LEU A 157 3.68 -2.57 9.61
N VAL A 158 3.65 -1.31 10.05
CA VAL A 158 3.15 -0.21 9.23
C VAL A 158 4.09 0.97 9.33
N SER A 159 4.62 1.40 8.18
CA SER A 159 5.56 2.52 8.16
C SER A 159 4.93 3.81 8.65
N PHE A 160 3.69 4.13 8.20
CA PHE A 160 3.01 5.38 8.56
C PHE A 160 1.68 5.14 9.25
N ILE A 161 1.51 5.76 10.41
CA ILE A 161 0.27 5.71 11.18
C ILE A 161 -0.27 7.12 11.34
N LYS A 162 -1.38 7.41 10.65
CA LYS A 162 -2.11 8.68 10.72
C LYS A 162 -3.30 8.57 11.65
N TRP A 163 -3.56 9.62 12.43
CA TRP A 163 -4.75 9.68 13.28
C TRP A 163 -6.04 9.53 12.45
N SER A 164 -6.05 10.08 11.24
CA SER A 164 -7.21 10.04 10.34
C SER A 164 -7.66 8.62 9.96
N GLY A 165 -6.72 7.68 9.82
CA GLY A 165 -7.01 6.27 9.54
C GLY A 165 -7.23 5.47 10.82
N LEU A 166 -6.35 5.64 11.80
CA LEU A 166 -6.42 4.91 13.08
C LEU A 166 -7.77 5.12 13.78
N ARG A 167 -8.31 6.34 13.80
CA ARG A 167 -9.60 6.63 14.45
C ARG A 167 -10.76 5.79 13.92
N LEU A 168 -10.66 5.27 12.69
CA LEU A 168 -11.69 4.42 12.10
C LEU A 168 -11.73 3.03 12.74
N LEU A 169 -10.63 2.57 13.34
CA LEU A 169 -10.47 1.24 13.94
C LEU A 169 -10.39 1.29 15.47
N MET A 170 -10.49 2.48 16.07
CA MET A 170 -10.17 2.67 17.49
C MET A 170 -11.11 1.91 18.42
N ASP A 171 -12.41 1.90 18.12
CA ASP A 171 -13.42 1.23 18.94
C ASP A 171 -13.17 -0.29 18.95
N GLU A 172 -12.92 -0.88 17.78
CA GLU A 172 -12.63 -2.31 17.66
C GLU A 172 -11.30 -2.70 18.31
N LEU A 173 -10.25 -1.88 18.17
CA LEU A 173 -8.96 -2.13 18.83
C LEU A 173 -9.07 -2.01 20.35
N TRP A 174 -9.85 -1.06 20.84
CA TRP A 174 -10.12 -0.92 22.27
C TRP A 174 -10.86 -2.13 22.83
N GLU A 175 -11.94 -2.57 22.17
CA GLU A 175 -12.68 -3.76 22.59
C GLU A 175 -11.82 -5.03 22.53
N PHE A 176 -11.08 -5.23 21.43
CA PHE A 176 -10.17 -6.36 21.24
C PHE A 176 -9.15 -6.46 22.38
N THR A 177 -8.49 -5.35 22.69
CA THR A 177 -7.45 -5.32 23.73
C THR A 177 -8.01 -5.44 25.14
N GLN A 178 -9.18 -4.83 25.42
CA GLN A 178 -9.92 -5.01 26.68
C GLN A 178 -10.26 -6.47 26.95
N ASN A 179 -10.65 -7.20 25.89
CA ASN A 179 -11.03 -8.61 25.97
C ASN A 179 -9.82 -9.58 26.06
N GLY A 180 -8.60 -9.05 26.25
CA GLY A 180 -7.39 -9.85 26.42
C GLY A 180 -6.60 -10.11 25.14
N GLY A 181 -7.04 -9.57 24.00
CA GLY A 181 -6.31 -9.67 22.73
C GLY A 181 -4.98 -8.92 22.79
N GLU A 182 -3.92 -9.53 22.25
CA GLU A 182 -2.58 -8.90 22.20
C GLU A 182 -2.41 -8.12 20.89
N LEU A 183 -2.01 -6.84 21.00
CA LEU A 183 -1.71 -5.97 19.86
C LEU A 183 -0.22 -5.59 19.85
N ARG A 184 0.49 -5.98 18.79
CA ARG A 184 1.91 -5.64 18.59
C ARG A 184 2.07 -4.77 17.35
N ILE A 185 2.77 -3.65 17.50
CA ILE A 185 2.90 -2.65 16.44
C ILE A 185 4.37 -2.33 16.23
N ILE A 186 4.85 -2.44 15.00
CA ILE A 186 6.15 -1.93 14.56
C ILE A 186 5.90 -0.76 13.61
N THR A 187 6.56 0.36 13.87
CA THR A 187 6.53 1.55 12.99
C THR A 187 7.90 2.24 12.96
N THR A 188 8.01 3.34 12.24
CA THR A 188 9.25 4.10 12.07
C THR A 188 9.00 5.61 12.09
N SER A 189 10.01 6.39 12.46
CA SER A 189 9.99 7.84 12.28
C SER A 189 10.35 8.29 10.86
N TYR A 190 10.78 7.37 9.98
CA TYR A 190 11.16 7.63 8.59
C TYR A 190 10.10 8.47 7.85
N MET A 191 10.55 9.45 7.06
CA MET A 191 9.73 10.45 6.34
C MET A 191 8.82 11.32 7.22
N GLY A 192 8.87 11.17 8.54
CA GLY A 192 8.07 11.97 9.48
C GLY A 192 6.55 11.85 9.29
N ALA A 193 6.07 10.83 8.56
CA ALA A 193 4.67 10.75 8.16
C ALA A 193 3.75 10.17 9.24
N THR A 194 4.26 9.54 10.30
CA THR A 194 3.44 9.12 11.44
C THR A 194 3.00 10.32 12.29
N ASP A 195 1.77 10.28 12.82
CA ASP A 195 1.26 11.29 13.76
C ASP A 195 1.56 10.86 15.20
N VAL A 196 2.21 11.73 15.99
CA VAL A 196 2.47 11.47 17.43
C VAL A 196 1.18 11.13 18.17
N LYS A 197 0.08 11.84 17.87
CA LYS A 197 -1.24 11.56 18.45
C LYS A 197 -1.66 10.11 18.25
N ALA A 198 -1.42 9.53 17.07
CA ALA A 198 -1.85 8.17 16.78
C ALA A 198 -1.10 7.14 17.63
N ILE A 199 0.21 7.32 17.79
CA ILE A 199 1.04 6.46 18.66
C ILE A 199 0.61 6.60 20.12
N GLU A 200 0.32 7.83 20.56
CA GLU A 200 -0.13 8.08 21.93
C GLU A 200 -1.48 7.45 22.25
N GLU A 201 -2.43 7.44 21.32
CA GLU A 201 -3.72 6.76 21.53
C GLU A 201 -3.57 5.24 21.51
N LEU A 202 -2.77 4.68 20.60
CA LEU A 202 -2.46 3.25 20.60
C LEU A 202 -1.79 2.79 21.90
N ARG A 203 -0.87 3.59 22.45
CA ARG A 203 -0.17 3.28 23.71
C ARG A 203 -1.13 3.14 24.90
N LYS A 204 -2.26 3.85 24.90
CA LYS A 204 -3.24 3.80 25.98
C LYS A 204 -4.07 2.52 25.98
N LEU A 205 -4.08 1.77 24.88
CA LEU A 205 -4.80 0.52 24.80
C LEU A 205 -4.14 -0.52 25.72
N PRO A 206 -4.92 -1.30 26.48
CA PRO A 206 -4.37 -2.44 27.23
C PRO A 206 -3.73 -3.45 26.28
N ASN A 207 -2.90 -4.36 26.80
CA ASN A 207 -2.30 -5.45 26.00
C ASN A 207 -1.63 -5.03 24.68
N THR A 208 -1.17 -3.77 24.61
CA THR A 208 -0.62 -3.17 23.40
C THR A 208 0.86 -2.85 23.58
N ARG A 209 1.68 -3.29 22.62
CA ARG A 209 3.12 -3.05 22.60
C ARG A 209 3.49 -2.38 21.29
N ILE A 210 4.19 -1.25 21.37
CA ILE A 210 4.62 -0.50 20.20
C ILE A 210 6.14 -0.47 20.19
N LYS A 211 6.73 -0.79 19.04
CA LYS A 211 8.14 -0.56 18.75
C LYS A 211 8.32 0.43 17.62
N VAL A 212 9.29 1.32 17.76
CA VAL A 212 9.60 2.38 16.79
C VAL A 212 11.06 2.28 16.40
N SER A 213 11.33 2.29 15.10
CA SER A 213 12.68 2.56 14.60
C SER A 213 12.87 4.07 14.42
N TYR A 214 13.91 4.60 15.07
CA TYR A 214 14.36 5.99 14.91
C TYR A 214 15.58 6.12 13.96
N ASP A 215 16.15 5.00 13.51
CA ASP A 215 17.28 4.99 12.57
C ASP A 215 16.76 5.07 11.13
N THR A 216 16.64 6.31 10.65
CA THR A 216 16.12 6.63 9.31
C THR A 216 17.16 6.48 8.20
N LYS A 217 18.43 6.24 8.55
CA LYS A 217 19.54 6.11 7.60
C LYS A 217 19.81 4.67 7.22
N ARG A 218 19.71 3.74 8.18
CA ARG A 218 19.96 2.30 7.96
C ARG A 218 18.68 1.52 7.73
N THR A 219 17.60 1.87 8.44
CA THR A 219 16.35 1.09 8.42
C THR A 219 15.25 1.86 7.70
N ARG A 220 15.16 1.68 6.39
CA ARG A 220 14.07 2.24 5.56
C ARG A 220 12.85 1.30 5.56
N LEU A 221 12.20 1.16 6.72
CA LEU A 221 10.99 0.35 6.83
C LEU A 221 9.85 0.99 6.01
N HIS A 222 9.49 0.36 4.90
CA HIS A 222 8.34 0.74 4.07
C HIS A 222 7.34 -0.41 3.89
N ALA A 223 7.35 -1.42 4.76
CA ALA A 223 6.34 -2.46 4.77
C ALA A 223 5.00 -1.95 5.32
N LYS A 224 3.89 -2.53 4.82
CA LYS A 224 2.55 -2.37 5.38
C LYS A 224 1.91 -3.74 5.42
N THR A 225 1.78 -4.25 6.63
CA THR A 225 1.24 -5.58 6.86
C THR A 225 0.41 -5.58 8.13
N TYR A 226 -0.78 -6.16 8.06
CA TYR A 226 -1.70 -6.37 9.18
C TYR A 226 -1.98 -7.86 9.27
N VAL A 227 -1.59 -8.50 10.37
CA VAL A 227 -1.76 -9.94 10.57
C VAL A 227 -2.73 -10.20 11.70
N PHE A 228 -3.72 -11.04 11.46
CA PHE A 228 -4.78 -11.40 12.39
C PHE A 228 -4.67 -12.90 12.68
N TYR A 229 -4.11 -13.22 13.83
CA TYR A 229 -3.90 -14.60 14.26
C TYR A 229 -5.17 -15.13 14.91
N ARG A 230 -5.52 -16.37 14.58
CA ARG A 230 -6.63 -17.09 15.20
C ARG A 230 -6.16 -18.46 15.65
N ASN A 231 -6.49 -18.82 16.87
CA ASN A 231 -6.23 -20.15 17.44
C ASN A 231 -6.93 -21.27 16.67
N THR A 232 -7.97 -20.93 15.89
CA THR A 232 -8.66 -21.84 14.98
C THR A 232 -7.83 -22.26 13.75
N GLY A 233 -6.65 -21.67 13.54
CA GLY A 233 -5.79 -21.90 12.38
C GLY A 233 -6.19 -21.12 11.12
N PHE A 234 -7.15 -20.21 11.21
CA PHE A 234 -7.59 -19.33 10.12
C PHE A 234 -6.95 -17.94 10.20
N THR A 235 -5.62 -17.92 10.37
CA THR A 235 -4.83 -16.68 10.33
C THR A 235 -4.92 -16.03 8.96
N THR A 236 -5.08 -14.71 8.94
CA THR A 236 -5.13 -13.88 7.73
C THR A 236 -4.08 -12.77 7.83
N ALA A 237 -3.55 -12.35 6.68
CA ALA A 237 -2.62 -11.23 6.60
C ALA A 237 -2.99 -10.33 5.40
N TYR A 238 -3.00 -9.03 5.60
CA TYR A 238 -3.17 -8.03 4.54
C TYR A 238 -1.80 -7.45 4.23
N VAL A 239 -1.33 -7.60 2.99
CA VAL A 239 -0.05 -7.10 2.51
C VAL A 239 -0.28 -6.22 1.29
N GLY A 240 0.23 -4.99 1.32
CA GLY A 240 0.00 -4.07 0.21
C GLY A 240 0.59 -2.69 0.42
N SER A 241 0.05 -1.71 -0.30
CA SER A 241 0.49 -0.32 -0.26
C SER A 241 -0.19 0.50 0.85
N SER A 242 -1.25 -0.02 1.48
CA SER A 242 -2.07 0.72 2.44
C SER A 242 -1.41 0.93 3.80
N ASN A 243 -0.90 2.14 4.03
CA ASN A 243 -0.60 2.65 5.37
C ASN A 243 -1.87 2.86 6.20
N LEU A 244 -1.74 3.03 7.52
CA LEU A 244 -2.89 3.28 8.39
C LEU A 244 -3.28 4.77 8.33
N SER A 245 -3.92 5.16 7.22
CA SER A 245 -4.42 6.53 6.96
C SER A 245 -5.76 6.48 6.26
N ASN A 246 -6.60 7.52 6.45
CA ASN A 246 -7.95 7.51 5.89
C ASN A 246 -7.95 7.30 4.36
N ALA A 247 -7.08 8.01 3.65
CA ALA A 247 -6.95 7.86 2.20
C ALA A 247 -6.62 6.42 1.82
N ALA A 248 -5.60 5.82 2.46
CA ALA A 248 -5.13 4.50 2.11
C ALA A 248 -6.07 3.33 2.49
N ILE A 249 -6.96 3.51 3.47
CA ILE A 249 -7.85 2.43 3.93
C ILE A 249 -9.33 2.61 3.56
N SER A 250 -9.73 3.74 2.95
CA SER A 250 -11.13 4.00 2.60
C SER A 250 -11.36 4.31 1.13
N SER A 251 -10.65 5.29 0.58
CA SER A 251 -10.98 5.89 -0.73
C SER A 251 -9.81 5.92 -1.71
N GLY A 252 -8.65 5.41 -1.32
CA GLY A 252 -7.44 5.37 -2.13
C GLY A 252 -7.45 4.20 -3.10
N LEU A 253 -6.84 4.40 -4.26
CA LEU A 253 -6.53 3.33 -5.21
C LEU A 253 -5.31 2.58 -4.71
N GLU A 254 -5.52 1.70 -3.73
CA GLU A 254 -4.47 0.93 -3.07
C GLU A 254 -4.64 -0.54 -3.40
N TRP A 255 -3.53 -1.23 -3.64
CA TRP A 255 -3.54 -2.67 -3.91
C TRP A 255 -3.14 -3.40 -2.64
N ASN A 256 -4.02 -4.25 -2.16
CA ASN A 256 -3.76 -5.10 -1.00
C ASN A 256 -4.19 -6.52 -1.30
N VAL A 257 -3.33 -7.46 -0.98
CA VAL A 257 -3.66 -8.88 -1.01
C VAL A 257 -3.95 -9.32 0.41
N LYS A 258 -5.16 -9.86 0.62
CA LYS A 258 -5.46 -10.69 1.78
C LYS A 258 -4.96 -12.09 1.48
N VAL A 259 -3.98 -12.52 2.25
CA VAL A 259 -3.43 -13.88 2.27
C VAL A 259 -4.07 -14.63 3.42
N THR A 260 -4.47 -15.88 3.21
CA THR A 260 -5.02 -16.73 4.28
C THR A 260 -4.13 -17.95 4.52
N ARG A 261 -4.08 -18.44 5.76
CA ARG A 261 -3.29 -19.64 6.10
C ARG A 261 -3.80 -20.90 5.40
N ARG A 262 -5.10 -20.98 5.11
CA ARG A 262 -5.72 -22.14 4.45
C ARG A 262 -5.36 -22.23 2.97
N ASP A 263 -5.12 -21.09 2.34
CA ASP A 263 -4.74 -21.01 0.93
C ASP A 263 -3.21 -21.02 0.76
N LEU A 264 -2.50 -20.21 1.56
CA LEU A 264 -1.06 -19.97 1.42
C LEU A 264 -0.33 -20.10 2.78
N PRO A 265 -0.22 -21.32 3.36
CA PRO A 265 0.36 -21.53 4.69
C PRO A 265 1.83 -21.10 4.79
N GLU A 266 2.66 -21.47 3.80
CA GLU A 266 4.08 -21.11 3.74
C GLU A 266 4.29 -19.58 3.70
N THR A 267 3.41 -18.86 3.00
CA THR A 267 3.45 -17.40 2.93
C THR A 267 3.13 -16.77 4.28
N ILE A 268 2.12 -17.26 5.00
CA ILE A 268 1.79 -16.79 6.35
C ILE A 268 2.95 -17.08 7.33
N ASP A 269 3.57 -18.26 7.25
CA ASP A 269 4.71 -18.62 8.09
C ASP A 269 5.90 -17.68 7.83
N LYS A 270 6.19 -17.37 6.57
CA LYS A 270 7.23 -16.40 6.19
C LYS A 270 6.91 -14.98 6.69
N ILE A 271 5.66 -14.52 6.59
CA ILE A 271 5.23 -13.22 7.11
C ILE A 271 5.44 -13.16 8.62
N ALA A 272 4.98 -14.18 9.36
CA ALA A 272 5.13 -14.26 10.80
C ALA A 272 6.61 -14.28 11.22
N ALA A 273 7.44 -15.11 10.58
CA ALA A 273 8.88 -15.17 10.85
C ALA A 273 9.59 -13.83 10.56
N THR A 274 9.20 -13.14 9.48
CA THR A 274 9.74 -11.82 9.13
C THR A 274 9.34 -10.78 10.17
N PHE A 275 8.09 -10.79 10.63
CA PHE A 275 7.64 -9.92 11.71
C PHE A 275 8.42 -10.16 12.99
N GLU A 276 8.62 -11.42 13.41
CA GLU A 276 9.41 -11.77 14.59
C GLU A 276 10.88 -11.32 14.47
N SER A 277 11.47 -11.43 13.28
CA SER A 277 12.84 -10.92 13.04
C SER A 277 12.94 -9.41 13.33
N TYR A 278 11.99 -8.62 12.83
CA TYR A 278 11.95 -7.18 13.14
C TYR A 278 11.58 -6.92 14.59
N TRP A 279 10.64 -7.67 15.15
CA TRP A 279 10.21 -7.52 16.53
C TRP A 279 11.36 -7.76 17.51
N ASN A 280 12.28 -8.67 17.20
CA ASN A 280 13.43 -8.99 18.05
C ASN A 280 14.72 -8.24 17.66
N SER A 281 14.69 -7.42 16.60
CA SER A 281 15.83 -6.60 16.19
C SER A 281 16.07 -5.43 17.14
N SER A 282 17.34 -5.10 17.38
CA SER A 282 17.76 -3.93 18.17
C SER A 282 17.48 -2.60 17.46
N GLU A 283 17.14 -2.62 16.17
CA GLU A 283 16.77 -1.42 15.39
C GLU A 283 15.39 -0.85 15.79
N PHE A 284 14.58 -1.64 16.50
CA PHE A 284 13.24 -1.28 16.92
C PHE A 284 13.16 -1.22 18.45
N GLU A 285 12.99 -0.01 18.98
CA GLU A 285 12.93 0.25 20.41
C GLU A 285 11.49 0.26 20.91
N TYR A 286 11.23 -0.28 22.11
CA TYR A 286 9.93 -0.15 22.74
C TYR A 286 9.59 1.31 23.00
N TYR A 287 8.40 1.72 22.55
CA TYR A 287 7.86 3.03 22.80
C TYR A 287 7.17 3.09 24.15
N SER A 288 7.45 4.15 24.91
CA SER A 288 6.74 4.48 26.14
C SER A 288 6.53 5.99 26.23
N GLU A 289 5.73 6.44 27.19
CA GLU A 289 5.29 7.83 27.31
C GLU A 289 6.45 8.84 27.42
N ASN A 290 7.55 8.45 28.07
CA ASN A 290 8.76 9.29 28.20
C ASN A 290 9.46 9.55 26.85
N GLN A 291 9.17 8.77 25.82
CA GLN A 291 9.76 8.92 24.48
C GLN A 291 8.94 9.84 23.59
N LYS A 292 7.80 10.37 24.04
CA LYS A 292 6.93 11.26 23.25
C LYS A 292 7.67 12.43 22.61
N GLU A 293 8.50 13.13 23.38
CA GLU A 293 9.30 14.24 22.87
C GLU A 293 10.39 13.79 21.89
N ARG A 294 10.99 12.62 22.14
CA ARG A 294 11.97 12.02 21.21
C ARG A 294 11.30 11.69 19.88
N LEU A 295 10.13 11.05 19.90
CA LEU A 295 9.35 10.74 18.72
C LEU A 295 8.92 11.99 17.96
N ALA A 296 8.40 13.00 18.66
CA ALA A 296 8.03 14.27 18.04
C ALA A 296 9.23 14.94 17.36
N ARG A 297 10.40 14.95 18.01
CA ARG A 297 11.64 15.49 17.45
C ARG A 297 12.12 14.68 16.24
N ALA A 298 12.10 13.34 16.30
CA ALA A 298 12.52 12.48 15.20
C ALA A 298 11.63 12.66 13.97
N LEU A 299 10.31 12.64 14.15
CA LEU A 299 9.35 12.86 13.06
C LEU A 299 9.49 14.27 12.46
N LYS A 300 9.72 15.29 13.30
CA LYS A 300 9.98 16.65 12.83
C LYS A 300 11.29 16.69 12.05
N ALA A 301 12.38 16.15 12.59
CA ALA A 301 13.68 16.13 11.93
C ALA A 301 13.59 15.55 10.52
N GLU A 302 12.85 14.44 10.33
CA GLU A 302 12.64 13.85 9.00
C GLU A 302 11.80 14.74 8.08
N LYS A 303 10.72 15.37 8.56
CA LYS A 303 9.95 16.34 7.74
C LYS A 303 10.81 17.52 7.27
N TYR A 304 11.73 18.00 8.12
CA TYR A 304 12.63 19.09 7.78
C TYR A 304 13.84 18.63 6.96
N PHE A 305 14.29 17.39 7.14
CA PHE A 305 15.35 16.78 6.33
C PHE A 305 14.84 16.52 4.90
N ASP A 306 13.60 16.07 4.73
CA ASP A 306 12.93 15.96 3.42
C ASP A 306 12.67 17.34 2.79
N ALA A 307 12.46 18.38 3.61
CA ALA A 307 12.38 19.75 3.14
C ALA A 307 13.76 20.37 2.78
N ASN A 308 14.89 19.82 3.24
CA ASN A 308 16.23 20.40 3.04
C ASN A 308 17.21 19.50 2.25
N ASN A 309 16.91 18.22 1.99
CA ASN A 309 17.72 17.32 1.18
C ASN A 309 16.99 16.86 -0.08
N ALA A 310 17.39 17.50 -1.17
CA ALA A 310 17.78 17.01 -2.50
C ALA A 310 17.61 15.52 -2.96
N GLU A 311 16.77 14.66 -2.39
CA GLU A 311 16.50 13.30 -2.92
C GLU A 311 15.10 13.12 -3.55
N VAL A 312 14.32 14.19 -3.72
CA VAL A 312 13.06 14.18 -4.50
C VAL A 312 13.31 14.19 -6.04
N TYR A 313 14.55 14.28 -6.50
CA TYR A 313 14.86 14.43 -7.93
C TYR A 313 14.73 13.16 -8.80
N THR A 314 14.24 12.04 -8.27
CA THR A 314 14.12 10.76 -9.01
C THR A 314 12.73 10.43 -9.53
N MET A 315 11.66 11.11 -9.10
CA MET A 315 10.33 10.97 -9.70
C MET A 315 10.09 12.04 -10.77
N ASP A 316 9.74 11.62 -11.98
CA ASP A 316 9.28 12.55 -13.01
C ASP A 316 7.92 13.14 -12.61
N ILE A 317 7.93 14.43 -12.26
CA ILE A 317 6.68 15.20 -12.06
C ILE A 317 6.05 15.40 -13.43
N ALA A 318 4.98 14.64 -13.71
CA ALA A 318 4.15 14.78 -14.89
C ALA A 318 2.88 15.59 -14.56
N PRO A 319 2.40 16.46 -15.48
CA PRO A 319 1.13 17.16 -15.28
C PRO A 319 -0.04 16.19 -15.25
N TYR A 320 -1.02 16.44 -14.38
CA TYR A 320 -2.35 15.82 -14.51
C TYR A 320 -3.04 16.28 -15.81
N SER A 321 -4.02 15.53 -16.31
CA SER A 321 -4.70 15.83 -17.57
C SER A 321 -5.27 17.26 -17.65
N TYR A 322 -5.83 17.79 -16.55
CA TYR A 322 -6.33 19.16 -16.50
C TYR A 322 -5.19 20.20 -16.49
N GLN A 323 -4.03 19.89 -15.92
CA GLN A 323 -2.85 20.76 -15.95
C GLN A 323 -2.24 20.77 -17.35
N GLN A 324 -2.25 19.62 -18.03
CA GLN A 324 -1.82 19.49 -19.41
C GLN A 324 -2.66 20.39 -20.33
N GLU A 325 -3.98 20.41 -20.17
CA GLU A 325 -4.86 21.30 -20.95
C GLU A 325 -4.54 22.79 -20.72
N ILE A 326 -4.22 23.17 -19.47
CA ILE A 326 -3.81 24.55 -19.15
C ILE A 326 -2.49 24.90 -19.84
N LEU A 327 -1.50 24.01 -19.78
CA LEU A 327 -0.20 24.21 -20.42
C LEU A 327 -0.34 24.35 -21.95
N ASP A 328 -1.19 23.53 -22.57
CA ASP A 328 -1.41 23.56 -24.02
C ASP A 328 -2.12 24.85 -24.46
N LYS A 329 -3.06 25.36 -23.64
CA LYS A 329 -3.67 26.69 -23.87
C LYS A 329 -2.65 27.82 -23.74
N LEU A 330 -1.79 27.79 -22.72
CA LEU A 330 -0.73 28.80 -22.55
C LEU A 330 0.23 28.81 -23.74
N GLU A 331 0.58 27.64 -24.25
CA GLU A 331 1.42 27.49 -25.44
C GLU A 331 0.75 28.02 -26.71
N ALA A 332 -0.54 27.74 -26.89
CA ALA A 332 -1.32 28.26 -28.02
C ALA A 332 -1.46 29.79 -27.99
N GLU A 333 -1.69 30.39 -26.82
CA GLU A 333 -1.75 31.86 -26.68
C GLU A 333 -0.42 32.52 -27.10
N ARG A 334 0.73 31.92 -26.73
CA ARG A 334 2.06 32.44 -27.08
C ARG A 334 2.43 32.23 -28.55
N THR A 335 2.18 31.05 -29.09
CA THR A 335 2.67 30.65 -30.42
C THR A 335 1.74 31.04 -31.57
N VAL A 336 0.42 30.96 -31.35
CA VAL A 336 -0.58 31.24 -32.39
C VAL A 336 -1.04 32.69 -32.35
N ARG A 337 -1.23 33.25 -31.15
CA ARG A 337 -1.80 34.59 -30.95
C ARG A 337 -0.77 35.66 -30.59
N GLY A 338 0.45 35.25 -30.21
CA GLY A 338 1.52 36.16 -29.81
C GLY A 338 1.33 36.80 -28.44
N TYR A 339 0.42 36.28 -27.61
CA TYR A 339 0.14 36.83 -26.28
C TYR A 339 1.10 36.24 -25.23
N THR A 340 1.99 37.10 -24.72
CA THR A 340 3.05 36.72 -23.77
C THR A 340 2.71 37.02 -22.31
N ARG A 341 1.57 37.68 -22.05
CA ARG A 341 1.08 38.01 -20.71
C ARG A 341 -0.23 37.28 -20.44
N ASN A 342 -0.18 36.23 -19.63
CA ASN A 342 -1.30 35.33 -19.41
C ASN A 342 -1.63 35.21 -17.91
N LEU A 343 -2.92 35.19 -17.57
CA LEU A 343 -3.42 34.97 -16.20
C LEU A 343 -4.10 33.62 -16.11
N VAL A 344 -3.57 32.73 -15.27
CA VAL A 344 -4.16 31.41 -15.00
C VAL A 344 -4.94 31.47 -13.69
N VAL A 345 -6.26 31.30 -13.77
CA VAL A 345 -7.14 31.23 -12.59
C VAL A 345 -7.39 29.76 -12.25
N ALA A 346 -6.93 29.32 -11.07
CA ALA A 346 -7.14 27.95 -10.60
C ALA A 346 -7.43 27.90 -9.10
N ALA A 347 -8.29 26.95 -8.69
CA ALA A 347 -8.68 26.77 -7.29
C ALA A 347 -7.49 26.45 -6.37
N THR A 348 -7.65 26.61 -5.06
CA THR A 348 -6.62 26.19 -4.09
C THR A 348 -6.48 24.67 -4.11
N GLY A 349 -5.24 24.16 -4.07
CA GLY A 349 -4.98 22.72 -4.11
C GLY A 349 -4.86 22.10 -5.51
N THR A 350 -5.07 22.86 -6.60
CA THR A 350 -4.96 22.35 -7.99
C THR A 350 -3.53 22.42 -8.57
N GLY A 351 -2.53 22.65 -7.72
CA GLY A 351 -1.12 22.66 -8.12
C GLY A 351 -0.69 23.86 -8.99
N LYS A 352 -1.16 25.09 -8.70
CA LYS A 352 -0.74 26.33 -9.42
C LYS A 352 0.78 26.43 -9.61
N THR A 353 1.53 26.17 -8.53
CA THR A 353 2.99 26.19 -8.54
C THR A 353 3.60 25.12 -9.44
N VAL A 354 2.99 23.93 -9.50
CA VAL A 354 3.41 22.83 -10.37
C VAL A 354 3.17 23.21 -11.84
N ILE A 355 2.03 23.84 -12.15
CA ILE A 355 1.73 24.35 -13.50
C ILE A 355 2.78 25.36 -13.93
N SER A 356 3.10 26.36 -13.10
CA SER A 356 4.13 27.36 -13.45
C SER A 356 5.52 26.75 -13.64
N ALA A 357 5.90 25.76 -12.83
CA ALA A 357 7.19 25.09 -12.94
C ALA A 357 7.28 24.22 -14.22
N LEU A 358 6.21 23.51 -14.58
CA LEU A 358 6.13 22.71 -15.80
C LEU A 358 6.12 23.59 -17.06
N ASP A 359 5.42 24.72 -17.02
CA ASP A 359 5.43 25.70 -18.12
C ASP A 359 6.83 26.30 -18.31
N TYR A 360 7.50 26.70 -17.21
CA TYR A 360 8.87 27.18 -17.26
C TYR A 360 9.84 26.12 -17.81
N LYS A 361 9.69 24.85 -17.42
CA LYS A 361 10.47 23.74 -17.99
C LYS A 361 10.28 23.61 -19.51
N ARG A 362 9.07 23.82 -20.04
CA ARG A 362 8.82 23.86 -21.50
C ARG A 362 9.51 25.06 -22.14
N PHE A 363 9.41 26.23 -21.52
CA PHE A 363 10.06 27.46 -21.99
C PHE A 363 11.59 27.27 -22.11
N CYS A 364 12.26 26.72 -21.11
CA CYS A 364 13.69 26.41 -21.17
C CYS A 364 14.06 25.44 -22.29
N LYS A 365 13.20 24.44 -22.57
CA LYS A 365 13.42 23.50 -23.69
C LYS A 365 13.30 24.19 -25.05
N GLN A 366 12.36 25.12 -25.21
CA GLN A 366 12.14 25.87 -26.45
C GLN A 366 13.25 26.91 -26.70
N HIS A 367 13.89 27.41 -25.63
CA HIS A 367 14.96 28.40 -25.69
C HIS A 367 16.32 27.82 -25.30
N HIS A 368 16.68 26.68 -25.91
CA HIS A 368 17.94 26.00 -25.64
C HIS A 368 19.15 26.92 -25.88
N GLY A 369 20.06 27.00 -24.91
CA GLY A 369 21.26 27.85 -24.99
C GLY A 369 21.07 29.32 -24.59
N LYS A 370 19.89 29.72 -24.12
CA LYS A 370 19.65 31.04 -23.50
C LYS A 370 19.60 30.94 -21.97
N PRO A 371 19.95 32.02 -21.24
CA PRO A 371 19.95 32.02 -19.78
C PRO A 371 18.57 31.79 -19.14
N CYS A 372 17.47 32.09 -19.84
CA CYS A 372 16.10 31.86 -19.37
C CYS A 372 15.84 32.39 -17.94
N ARG A 373 16.28 33.61 -17.67
CA ARG A 373 16.25 34.21 -16.32
C ARG A 373 14.81 34.28 -15.79
N LEU A 374 14.62 33.82 -14.55
CA LEU A 374 13.32 33.68 -13.91
C LEU A 374 13.18 34.67 -12.75
N LEU A 375 12.05 35.39 -12.70
CA LEU A 375 11.62 36.12 -11.51
C LEU A 375 10.28 35.56 -11.02
N PHE A 376 10.27 35.05 -9.79
CA PHE A 376 9.07 34.58 -9.10
C PHE A 376 8.76 35.50 -7.93
N VAL A 377 7.60 36.16 -7.96
CA VAL A 377 7.17 37.11 -6.93
C VAL A 377 6.02 36.52 -6.13
N ALA A 378 6.07 36.61 -4.80
CA ALA A 378 4.94 36.25 -3.94
C ALA A 378 4.90 37.07 -2.65
N HIS A 379 3.79 36.99 -1.91
CA HIS A 379 3.58 37.80 -0.70
C HIS A 379 4.01 37.11 0.61
N ARG A 380 4.25 35.79 0.62
CA ARG A 380 4.67 35.04 1.83
C ARG A 380 5.95 34.27 1.57
N GLU A 381 6.86 34.28 2.54
CA GLU A 381 8.08 33.47 2.53
C GLU A 381 7.79 31.98 2.31
N GLU A 382 6.77 31.43 2.99
CA GLU A 382 6.41 30.03 2.86
C GLU A 382 6.06 29.64 1.41
N ILE A 383 5.35 30.51 0.68
CA ILE A 383 5.01 30.30 -0.74
C ILE A 383 6.27 30.32 -1.58
N LEU A 384 7.19 31.27 -1.35
CA LEU A 384 8.45 31.35 -2.09
C LEU A 384 9.30 30.09 -1.89
N ARG A 385 9.39 29.59 -0.65
CA ARG A 385 10.12 28.35 -0.34
C ARG A 385 9.49 27.17 -1.05
N GLN A 386 8.18 26.96 -0.91
CA GLN A 386 7.46 25.87 -1.57
C GLN A 386 7.59 25.93 -3.10
N SER A 387 7.51 27.13 -3.69
CA SER A 387 7.71 27.35 -5.11
C SER A 387 9.12 27.02 -5.56
N LEU A 388 10.15 27.48 -4.85
CA LEU A 388 11.54 27.15 -5.15
C LEU A 388 11.76 25.63 -5.15
N TYR A 389 11.28 24.92 -4.13
CA TYR A 389 11.38 23.45 -4.08
C TYR A 389 10.67 22.78 -5.25
N THR A 390 9.47 23.25 -5.61
CA THR A 390 8.70 22.71 -6.74
C THR A 390 9.44 22.90 -8.06
N PHE A 391 10.03 24.08 -8.30
CA PHE A 391 10.82 24.36 -9.50
C PHE A 391 12.06 23.47 -9.58
N ARG A 392 12.81 23.34 -8.48
CA ARG A 392 13.96 22.42 -8.41
C ARG A 392 13.54 20.99 -8.75
N ALA A 393 12.44 20.50 -8.18
CA ALA A 393 11.96 19.14 -8.40
C ALA A 393 11.54 18.90 -9.86
N VAL A 394 10.82 19.84 -10.47
CA VAL A 394 10.36 19.75 -11.86
C VAL A 394 11.54 19.83 -12.84
N LEU A 395 12.50 20.71 -12.59
CA LEU A 395 13.69 20.91 -13.44
C LEU A 395 14.77 19.83 -13.23
N LYS A 396 14.68 19.07 -12.14
CA LYS A 396 15.72 18.13 -11.68
C LYS A 396 17.08 18.82 -11.47
N ASP A 397 17.03 20.03 -10.92
CA ASP A 397 18.23 20.81 -10.59
C ASP A 397 18.12 21.32 -9.15
N ALA A 398 18.99 20.82 -8.29
CA ALA A 398 19.04 21.16 -6.87
C ALA A 398 19.57 22.57 -6.60
N ASN A 399 20.36 23.10 -7.54
CA ASN A 399 21.01 24.40 -7.43
C ASN A 399 20.18 25.51 -8.08
N PHE A 400 19.02 25.18 -8.66
CA PHE A 400 18.18 26.15 -9.34
C PHE A 400 17.50 27.09 -8.34
N GLY A 401 17.66 28.40 -8.54
CA GLY A 401 16.90 29.43 -7.85
C GLY A 401 17.45 29.87 -6.50
N GLU A 402 17.37 31.17 -6.23
CA GLU A 402 17.78 31.84 -4.99
C GLU A 402 16.58 32.52 -4.30
N LEU A 403 16.58 32.53 -2.97
CA LEU A 403 15.53 33.16 -2.15
C LEU A 403 15.96 34.56 -1.68
N PHE A 404 15.08 35.53 -1.87
CA PHE A 404 15.29 36.89 -1.35
C PHE A 404 14.08 37.36 -0.54
N VAL A 405 14.06 36.98 0.74
CA VAL A 405 12.98 37.27 1.68
C VAL A 405 13.49 37.15 3.13
N GLY A 406 13.06 38.06 4.00
CA GLY A 406 13.47 38.06 5.40
C GLY A 406 14.99 38.17 5.55
N SER A 407 15.63 37.19 6.18
CA SER A 407 17.09 37.12 6.36
C SER A 407 17.84 36.49 5.17
N TYR A 408 17.13 35.89 4.20
CA TYR A 408 17.76 35.24 3.04
C TYR A 408 18.16 36.28 1.99
N HIS A 409 19.44 36.25 1.59
CA HIS A 409 20.03 37.13 0.59
C HIS A 409 20.60 36.27 -0.55
N PRO A 410 20.31 36.60 -1.82
CA PRO A 410 20.72 35.80 -2.96
C PRO A 410 22.18 36.11 -3.35
N ASP A 411 22.93 35.09 -3.75
CA ASP A 411 24.26 35.26 -4.35
C ASP A 411 24.17 35.58 -5.85
N SER A 412 23.10 35.15 -6.51
CA SER A 412 22.76 35.47 -7.91
C SER A 412 21.31 35.90 -8.06
N ILE A 413 21.05 36.81 -9.00
CA ILE A 413 19.71 37.30 -9.33
C ILE A 413 19.12 36.71 -10.62
N ASP A 414 19.79 35.74 -11.25
CA ASP A 414 19.34 35.15 -12.53
C ASP A 414 18.05 34.33 -12.38
N TYR A 415 17.88 33.62 -11.26
CA TYR A 415 16.70 32.81 -10.95
C TYR A 415 16.22 33.16 -9.56
N LEU A 416 15.34 34.16 -9.44
CA LEU A 416 15.07 34.80 -8.17
C LEU A 416 13.64 34.57 -7.67
N PHE A 417 13.51 34.11 -6.42
CA PHE A 417 12.26 33.98 -5.69
C PHE A 417 12.18 35.08 -4.63
N LEU A 418 11.44 36.14 -4.94
CA LEU A 418 11.48 37.42 -4.26
C LEU A 418 10.13 37.77 -3.63
N SER A 419 10.13 38.27 -2.39
CA SER A 419 8.89 38.75 -1.79
C SER A 419 8.51 40.13 -2.30
N ILE A 420 7.21 40.43 -2.40
CA ILE A 420 6.73 41.77 -2.81
C ILE A 420 7.23 42.88 -1.87
N GLN A 421 7.38 42.57 -0.57
CA GLN A 421 7.91 43.50 0.41
C GLN A 421 9.39 43.79 0.14
N THR A 422 10.17 42.74 -0.11
CA THR A 422 11.59 42.86 -0.45
C THR A 422 11.75 43.63 -1.77
N PHE A 423 10.96 43.30 -2.79
CA PHE A 423 10.97 43.97 -4.10
C PHE A 423 10.84 45.50 -3.97
N ASN A 424 9.87 45.95 -3.18
CA ASN A 424 9.62 47.37 -2.93
C ASN A 424 10.72 47.99 -2.05
N SER A 425 11.11 47.33 -0.97
CA SER A 425 12.10 47.87 -0.01
C SER A 425 13.51 48.04 -0.61
N GLN A 426 13.84 47.23 -1.60
CA GLN A 426 15.15 47.20 -2.26
C GLN A 426 15.19 48.00 -3.56
N ASP A 427 14.10 48.69 -3.92
CA ASP A 427 13.90 49.39 -5.19
C ASP A 427 14.37 48.54 -6.38
N PHE A 428 13.84 47.31 -6.47
CA PHE A 428 14.39 46.30 -7.37
C PHE A 428 14.27 46.70 -8.85
N THR A 429 13.31 47.57 -9.19
CA THR A 429 13.15 48.20 -10.51
C THR A 429 14.33 49.06 -10.93
N ALA A 430 15.10 49.62 -9.99
CA ALA A 430 16.31 50.37 -10.28
C ALA A 430 17.55 49.46 -10.45
N LYS A 431 17.46 48.19 -10.03
CA LYS A 431 18.59 47.23 -10.01
C LYS A 431 18.66 46.35 -11.26
N THR A 432 17.56 46.20 -12.00
CA THR A 432 17.48 45.38 -13.21
C THR A 432 16.85 46.16 -14.35
N ALA A 433 17.33 45.97 -15.58
CA ALA A 433 16.69 46.51 -16.78
C ALA A 433 15.33 45.83 -17.04
N SER A 434 14.46 46.48 -17.81
CA SER A 434 13.10 45.99 -18.11
C SER A 434 13.07 44.67 -18.89
N ASP A 435 14.17 44.32 -19.55
CA ASP A 435 14.37 43.11 -20.36
C ASP A 435 15.31 42.09 -19.69
N PHE A 436 15.64 42.28 -18.41
CA PHE A 436 16.58 41.41 -17.71
C PHE A 436 16.04 39.99 -17.50
N TYR A 437 14.77 39.85 -17.11
CA TYR A 437 14.12 38.56 -16.86
C TYR A 437 13.34 38.08 -18.09
N ASP A 438 13.59 36.84 -18.49
CA ASP A 438 12.95 36.19 -19.64
C ASP A 438 11.57 35.61 -19.29
N TYR A 439 11.34 35.27 -18.02
CA TYR A 439 10.10 34.67 -17.54
C TYR A 439 9.74 35.20 -16.15
N ILE A 440 8.50 35.67 -15.98
CA ILE A 440 8.03 36.29 -14.73
C ILE A 440 6.75 35.58 -14.25
N VAL A 441 6.73 35.19 -12.97
CA VAL A 441 5.56 34.65 -12.26
C VAL A 441 5.21 35.56 -11.09
N VAL A 442 3.92 35.87 -10.93
CA VAL A 442 3.40 36.76 -9.87
C VAL A 442 2.29 36.08 -9.09
#